data_AF-D9R8W9-F1
#
_entry.id   AF-D9R8W9-F1
#
_cell.length_a   1.000
_cell.length_b   1.000
_cell.length_c   1.000
_cell.angle_alpha   90.00
_cell.angle_beta   90.00
_cell.angle_gamma   90.00
#
_symmetry.space_group_name_H-M   'P 1'
#
loop_
_entity.id
_entity.type
_entity.pdbx_description
1 polymer ?
#
loop_
_entity_poly.entity_id
_entity_poly.type
_entity_poly.pdbx_seq_one_letter_code
_entity_poly.pdbx_strand_id
1 'polypeptide(L)'
;MREFPVLQGTYTCEKLPFASMVFDLANNYTFYYYDFDVIEKGTYSKGTDHEHFINSSKFHNTKILYDGKKKTFIMMIEGETFLFKQLDRLPIINAEPEKIEE
;
A
#
# COMPACT_ATOMS: atom_id res chain seq x y z
N MET A 1 10.78 -9.35 -23.15
CA MET A 1 9.51 -9.14 -22.41
C MET A 1 9.62 -7.79 -21.71
N ARG A 2 8.60 -6.92 -21.76
CA ARG A 2 8.59 -5.71 -20.92
C ARG A 2 8.41 -6.17 -19.47
N GLU A 3 9.42 -5.97 -18.64
CA GLU A 3 9.25 -6.15 -17.19
C GLU A 3 8.30 -5.05 -16.70
N PHE A 4 7.15 -5.48 -16.19
CA PHE A 4 6.18 -4.56 -15.63
C PHE A 4 6.59 -4.17 -14.21
N PRO A 5 6.40 -2.90 -13.83
CA PRO A 5 6.77 -2.46 -12.50
C PRO A 5 5.90 -3.14 -11.44
N VAL A 6 6.56 -3.85 -10.53
CA VAL A 6 5.94 -4.56 -9.41
C VAL A 6 5.78 -3.62 -8.22
N LEU A 7 4.56 -3.48 -7.70
CA LEU A 7 4.25 -2.74 -6.48
C LEU A 7 4.54 -3.63 -5.27
N GLN A 8 5.58 -3.30 -4.50
CA GLN A 8 6.09 -4.11 -3.41
C GLN A 8 6.86 -3.22 -2.44
N GLY A 9 6.79 -3.52 -1.14
CA GLY A 9 7.54 -2.85 -0.09
C GLY A 9 6.74 -1.80 0.65
N THR A 10 7.45 -0.95 1.39
CA THR A 10 6.88 0.07 2.28
C THR A 10 6.97 1.45 1.65
N TYR A 11 5.88 2.21 1.73
CA TYR A 11 5.75 3.54 1.15
C TYR A 11 5.18 4.52 2.17
N THR A 12 5.65 5.77 2.13
CA THR A 12 5.21 6.85 3.03
C THR A 12 4.76 8.08 2.23
N CYS A 13 3.97 8.94 2.87
CA CYS A 13 3.46 10.17 2.26
C CYS A 13 3.87 11.41 3.07
N GLU A 14 4.46 12.41 2.41
CA GLU A 14 4.86 13.66 3.08
C GLU A 14 3.68 14.47 3.62
N LYS A 15 2.50 14.37 2.98
CA LYS A 15 1.28 15.06 3.41
C LYS A 15 0.54 14.35 4.54
N LEU A 16 0.81 13.06 4.73
CA LEU A 16 0.22 12.22 5.78
C LEU A 16 1.38 11.60 6.57
N PRO A 17 2.01 12.35 7.49
CA PRO A 17 3.29 11.97 8.10
C PRO A 17 3.22 10.69 8.95
N PHE A 18 2.02 10.28 9.36
CA PHE A 18 1.79 9.04 10.10
C PHE A 18 1.28 7.91 9.21
N ALA A 19 1.00 8.19 7.93
CA ALA A 19 0.48 7.20 7.02
C ALA A 19 1.60 6.43 6.30
N SER A 20 1.50 5.11 6.32
CA SER A 20 2.32 4.22 5.50
C SER A 20 1.47 3.16 4.83
N MET A 21 1.90 2.76 3.64
CA MET A 21 1.33 1.62 2.92
C MET A 21 2.38 0.57 2.65
N VAL A 22 2.03 -0.68 2.89
CA VAL A 22 2.90 -1.83 2.71
C VAL A 22 2.25 -2.77 1.71
N PHE A 23 3.00 -3.18 0.69
CA PHE A 23 2.56 -4.16 -0.30
C PHE A 23 3.44 -5.41 -0.21
N ASP A 24 2.82 -6.55 0.01
CA ASP A 24 3.51 -7.83 0.18
C ASP A 24 2.95 -8.89 -0.78
N LEU A 25 3.73 -9.17 -1.84
CA LEU A 25 3.42 -10.21 -2.82
C LEU A 25 3.51 -11.61 -2.22
N ALA A 26 4.49 -11.84 -1.33
CA ALA A 26 4.75 -13.17 -0.76
C ALA A 26 3.61 -13.56 0.19
N ASN A 27 3.01 -12.58 0.86
CA ASN A 27 1.82 -12.77 1.67
C ASN A 27 0.52 -12.66 0.86
N ASN A 28 0.39 -13.47 -0.20
CA ASN A 28 -0.82 -13.57 -1.04
C ASN A 28 -1.37 -12.22 -1.54
N TYR A 29 -0.48 -11.36 -2.05
CA TYR A 29 -0.85 -10.01 -2.52
C TYR A 29 -1.62 -9.21 -1.46
N THR A 30 -1.14 -9.23 -0.21
CA THR A 30 -1.73 -8.45 0.90
C THR A 30 -1.17 -7.04 0.91
N PHE A 31 -2.03 -6.06 1.18
CA PHE A 31 -1.58 -4.73 1.56
C PHE A 31 -1.98 -4.39 3.00
N TYR A 32 -1.21 -3.48 3.60
CA TYR A 32 -1.48 -2.87 4.89
C TYR A 32 -1.46 -1.34 4.73
N TYR A 33 -2.40 -0.66 5.36
CA TYR A 33 -2.41 0.79 5.53
C TYR A 33 -2.38 1.08 7.02
N TYR A 34 -1.35 1.80 7.45
CA TYR A 34 -1.22 2.29 8.82
C TYR A 34 -1.37 3.80 8.79
N ASP A 35 -2.20 4.36 9.65
CA ASP A 35 -2.38 5.80 9.80
C ASP A 35 -2.88 6.13 11.20
N PHE A 36 -1.95 6.56 12.05
CA PHE A 36 -2.19 6.78 13.49
C PHE A 36 -2.82 5.53 14.13
N ASP A 37 -4.09 5.57 14.51
CA ASP A 37 -4.84 4.45 15.11
C ASP A 37 -5.57 3.56 14.09
N VAL A 38 -5.45 3.87 12.80
CA VAL A 38 -6.08 3.11 11.72
C VAL A 38 -5.11 2.07 11.20
N ILE A 39 -5.52 0.80 11.32
CA ILE A 39 -4.85 -0.32 10.64
C ILE A 39 -5.88 -0.96 9.72
N GLU A 40 -5.65 -0.83 8.41
CA GLU A 40 -6.44 -1.51 7.40
C GLU A 40 -5.59 -2.58 6.72
N LYS A 41 -6.16 -3.77 6.56
CA LYS A 41 -5.57 -4.87 5.80
C LYS A 41 -6.51 -5.26 4.67
N GLY A 42 -5.93 -5.55 3.52
CA GLY A 42 -6.70 -6.08 2.40
C GLY A 42 -5.85 -6.76 1.37
N THR A 43 -6.41 -6.95 0.19
CA THR A 43 -5.71 -7.55 -0.96
C THR A 43 -5.49 -6.50 -2.03
N TYR A 44 -4.49 -6.71 -2.87
CA TYR A 44 -4.29 -5.91 -4.06
C TYR A 44 -4.12 -6.77 -5.29
N SER A 45 -4.49 -6.22 -6.43
CA SER A 45 -4.36 -6.87 -7.72
C SER A 45 -3.76 -5.92 -8.74
N LYS A 46 -3.16 -6.50 -9.77
CA LYS A 46 -2.59 -5.75 -10.88
C LYS A 46 -3.68 -5.49 -11.93
N GLY A 47 -3.74 -4.25 -12.42
CA GLY A 47 -4.50 -3.83 -13.59
C GLY A 47 -3.64 -3.78 -14.85
N THR A 48 -3.67 -2.65 -15.55
CA THR A 48 -2.80 -2.36 -16.71
C THR A 48 -1.35 -2.02 -16.27
N ASP A 49 -0.48 -1.65 -17.22
CA ASP A 49 0.97 -1.44 -17.04
C ASP A 49 1.37 -0.66 -15.77
N HIS A 50 0.56 0.34 -15.37
CA HIS A 50 0.81 1.22 -14.23
C HIS A 50 -0.30 1.22 -13.18
N GLU A 51 -1.29 0.34 -13.31
CA GLU A 51 -2.50 0.39 -12.49
C GLU A 51 -2.54 -0.81 -11.56
N HIS A 52 -2.84 -0.56 -10.30
CA HIS A 52 -3.12 -1.59 -9.30
C HIS A 52 -4.42 -1.23 -8.60
N PHE A 53 -5.08 -2.21 -8.00
CA PHE A 53 -6.34 -2.01 -7.28
C PHE A 53 -6.23 -2.64 -5.90
N ILE A 54 -6.55 -1.89 -4.86
CA ILE A 54 -6.60 -2.37 -3.49
C ILE A 54 -8.05 -2.58 -3.05
N ASN A 55 -8.31 -3.62 -2.28
CA ASN A 55 -9.63 -3.94 -1.78
C ASN A 55 -9.62 -4.36 -0.31
N SER A 56 -10.46 -3.71 0.49
CA SER A 56 -10.59 -3.85 1.93
C SER A 56 -11.91 -3.23 2.40
N SER A 57 -12.15 -3.17 3.70
CA SER A 57 -13.33 -2.52 4.28
C SER A 57 -13.31 -1.00 4.14
N LYS A 58 -12.13 -0.37 4.19
CA LYS A 58 -11.94 1.08 4.01
C LYS A 58 -11.73 1.46 2.54
N PHE A 59 -11.02 0.63 1.78
CA PHE A 59 -10.70 0.90 0.38
C PHE A 59 -11.47 -0.06 -0.54
N HIS A 60 -12.52 0.42 -1.20
CA HIS A 60 -13.35 -0.40 -2.08
C HIS A 60 -12.86 -0.35 -3.53
N ASN A 61 -12.12 -1.38 -3.95
CA ASN A 61 -11.52 -1.47 -5.28
C ASN A 61 -10.80 -0.17 -5.71
N THR A 62 -10.07 0.45 -4.77
CA THR A 62 -9.42 1.74 -4.96
C THR A 62 -8.24 1.60 -5.91
N LYS A 63 -8.20 2.47 -6.93
CA LYS A 63 -7.13 2.49 -7.93
C LYS A 63 -5.85 3.14 -7.37
N ILE A 64 -4.73 2.51 -7.66
CA ILE A 64 -3.36 2.98 -7.46
C ILE A 64 -2.69 3.17 -8.82
N LEU A 65 -2.05 4.31 -9.03
CA LEU A 65 -1.22 4.58 -10.21
C LEU A 65 0.25 4.54 -9.82
N TYR A 66 0.96 3.49 -10.24
CA TYR A 66 2.33 3.21 -9.85
C TYR A 66 3.35 3.55 -10.95
N ASP A 67 4.28 4.44 -10.62
CA ASP A 67 5.49 4.71 -11.39
C ASP A 67 6.65 3.91 -10.79
N GLY A 68 6.89 2.71 -11.33
CA GLY A 68 7.97 1.86 -10.85
C GLY A 68 9.38 2.30 -11.24
N LYS A 69 9.55 3.34 -12.07
CA LYS A 69 10.87 3.98 -12.29
C LYS A 69 11.17 4.93 -11.14
N LYS A 70 10.19 5.74 -10.74
CA LYS A 70 10.32 6.68 -9.62
C LYS A 70 10.11 6.02 -8.26
N LYS A 71 9.61 4.77 -8.23
CA LYS A 71 9.22 4.06 -7.01
C LYS A 71 8.21 4.86 -6.20
N THR A 72 7.22 5.40 -6.90
CA THR A 72 6.14 6.19 -6.30
C THR A 72 4.80 5.73 -6.80
N PHE A 73 3.76 5.88 -5.99
CA PHE A 73 2.39 5.76 -6.47
C PHE A 73 1.52 6.91 -6.01
N ILE A 74 0.45 7.16 -6.75
CA ILE A 74 -0.63 8.05 -6.32
C ILE A 74 -1.91 7.27 -6.12
N MET A 75 -2.70 7.70 -5.13
CA MET A 75 -4.04 7.18 -4.88
C MET A 75 -4.94 8.28 -4.32
N MET A 76 -6.25 8.06 -4.39
CA MET A 76 -7.24 8.93 -3.79
C MET A 76 -7.68 8.40 -2.44
N ILE A 77 -7.65 9.25 -1.41
CA ILE A 77 -8.16 8.97 -0.06
C ILE A 77 -9.08 10.14 0.29
N GLU A 78 -10.36 9.84 0.60
CA GLU A 78 -11.36 10.84 1.00
C GLU A 78 -11.51 12.02 0.01
N GLY A 79 -11.34 11.75 -1.30
CA GLY A 79 -11.46 12.75 -2.36
C GLY A 79 -10.18 13.54 -2.65
N GLU A 80 -9.13 13.39 -1.83
CA GLU A 80 -7.83 14.01 -2.05
C GLU A 80 -6.82 13.05 -2.67
N THR A 81 -5.91 13.57 -3.50
CA THR A 81 -4.84 12.76 -4.13
C THR A 81 -3.55 12.87 -3.33
N PHE A 82 -3.03 11.71 -2.94
CA PHE A 82 -1.79 11.59 -2.18
C PHE A 82 -0.71 10.89 -2.99
N LEU A 83 0.52 11.39 -2.88
CA LEU A 83 1.72 10.79 -3.46
C LEU A 83 2.48 10.04 -2.37
N PHE A 84 2.63 8.74 -2.58
CA PHE A 84 3.43 7.88 -1.73
C PHE A 84 4.76 7.57 -2.42
N LYS A 85 5.85 7.66 -1.66
CA LYS A 85 7.22 7.35 -2.10
C LYS A 85 7.71 6.10 -1.38
N GLN A 86 8.41 5.22 -2.09
CA GLN A 86 8.96 4.02 -1.49
C GLN A 86 10.02 4.40 -0.45
N LEU A 87 9.83 3.93 0.77
CA LEU A 87 10.79 4.01 1.86
C LEU A 87 11.72 2.79 1.82
N ASP A 88 11.14 1.60 1.66
CA ASP A 88 11.86 0.33 1.63
C ASP A 88 11.25 -0.62 0.58
N ARG A 89 12.08 -1.48 0.00
CA ARG A 89 11.65 -2.54 -0.92
C ARG A 89 11.06 -3.75 -0.19
N LEU A 90 11.43 -3.93 1.07
CA LEU A 90 10.89 -4.97 1.94
C LEU A 90 9.60 -4.49 2.60
N PRO A 91 8.60 -5.37 2.77
CA PRO A 91 7.39 -5.04 3.49
C PRO A 91 7.70 -4.96 4.99
N ILE A 92 7.50 -3.79 5.60
CA ILE A 92 7.69 -3.57 7.04
C ILE A 92 6.31 -3.57 7.68
N ILE A 93 5.90 -4.71 8.22
CA ILE A 93 4.59 -4.90 8.85
C ILE A 93 4.69 -4.48 10.31
N ASN A 94 3.94 -3.45 10.70
CA ASN A 94 3.75 -3.12 12.11
C ASN A 94 2.72 -4.11 12.66
N ALA A 95 3.16 -5.08 13.46
CA ALA A 95 2.26 -5.98 14.18
C ALA A 95 1.62 -5.23 15.36
N GLU A 96 0.31 -5.40 15.56
CA GLU A 96 -0.25 -5.18 16.89
C GLU A 96 0.37 -6.23 17.83
N PRO A 97 0.65 -5.89 19.11
CA PRO A 97 1.01 -6.92 20.08
C PRO A 97 -0.13 -7.93 20.15
N GLU A 98 0.19 -9.23 20.04
CA GLU A 98 -0.77 -10.30 20.31
C GLU A 98 -1.40 -10.04 21.69
N LYS A 99 -2.72 -9.87 21.74
CA LYS A 99 -3.43 -9.95 23.01
C LYS A 99 -3.29 -11.38 23.50
N ILE A 100 -2.42 -11.58 24.49
CA ILE A 100 -2.43 -12.80 25.30
C ILE A 100 -3.76 -12.74 26.05
N GLU A 101 -4.73 -13.56 25.65
CA GLU A 101 -5.92 -13.81 26.47
C GLU A 101 -5.45 -14.59 27.71
N GLU A 102 -5.56 -13.96 28.89
CA GLU A 102 -5.37 -14.58 30.21
C GLU A 102 -6.54 -15.49 30.59
#